data_AF-A0A9Q3HJC0-F1
#
_entry.id   AF-A0A9Q3HJC0-F1
#
_cell.length_a   1.000
_cell.length_b   1.000
_cell.length_c   1.000
_cell.angle_alpha   90.00
_cell.angle_beta   90.00
_cell.angle_gamma   90.00
#
_symmetry.space_group_name_H-M   'P 1'
#
loop_
_entity.id
_entity.type
_entity.pdbx_description
1 polymer ?
#
loop_
_entity_poly.entity_id
_entity_poly.type
_entity_poly.pdbx_seq_one_letter_code
_entity_poly.pdbx_strand_id
1 'polypeptide(L)' 'MLRRPPYPESLETRQEIEKHINELLDMDVIRKIGHNEIVEITTPVLITWHDGKSRLCGDLRALNKYTKADRYPIHSVRP' A
#
# COMPACT_ATOMS: atom_id res chain seq x y z
N MET A 1 -10.49 0.40 -13.89
CA MET A 1 -9.67 -0.83 -13.96
C MET A 1 -8.95 -0.99 -12.62
N LEU A 2 -9.08 -2.14 -11.95
CA LEU A 2 -8.51 -2.41 -10.63
C LEU A 2 -7.09 -3.00 -10.68
N ARG A 3 -6.59 -3.32 -11.87
CA ARG A 3 -5.18 -3.60 -12.11
C ARG A 3 -4.48 -2.31 -12.50
N ARG A 4 -3.66 -1.78 -11.61
CA ARG A 4 -2.83 -0.60 -11.86
C ARG A 4 -1.36 -1.01 -11.92
N PRO A 5 -0.60 -0.55 -12.92
CA PRO A 5 0.84 -0.74 -12.94
C PRO A 5 1.49 0.08 -11.83
N PRO A 6 2.70 -0.31 -11.39
CA PRO A 6 3.54 0.54 -10.52
C PRO A 6 3.79 1.90 -11.17
N TYR A 7 3.97 2.93 -10.34
CA TYR A 7 4.42 4.23 -10.83
C TYR A 7 5.92 4.17 -11.19
N PRO A 8 6.38 4.98 -12.16
CA PRO A 8 7.81 5.17 -12.38
C PRO A 8 8.42 5.86 -11.15
N GLU A 9 9.51 5.30 -10.64
CA GLU A 9 10.16 5.79 -9.42
C GLU A 9 11.66 5.99 -9.64
N SER A 10 12.26 6.90 -8.87
CA SER A 10 13.72 7.09 -8.82
C SER A 10 14.40 5.87 -8.19
N LEU A 11 15.72 5.76 -8.38
CA LEU A 11 16.50 4.68 -7.77
C LEU A 11 16.42 4.71 -6.23
N GLU A 12 16.53 5.90 -5.64
CA GLU A 12 16.42 6.12 -4.20
C GLU A 12 15.05 5.70 -3.67
N THR A 13 13.97 6.13 -4.32
CA THR A 13 12.61 5.72 -3.92
C THR A 13 12.45 4.21 -4.03
N ARG A 14 12.99 3.57 -5.07
CA ARG A 14 12.91 2.12 -5.25
C ARG A 14 13.63 1.36 -4.12
N GLN A 15 14.79 1.84 -3.69
CA GLN A 15 15.54 1.27 -2.56
C GLN A 15 14.74 1.37 -1.25
N GLU A 16 14.11 2.52 -1.01
CA GLU A 16 13.25 2.70 0.17
C GLU A 16 12.01 1.80 0.10
N ILE A 17 11.38 1.67 -1.07
CA ILE A 17 10.27 0.72 -1.26
C ILE A 17 10.72 -0.70 -0.92
N GLU A 18 11.85 -1.14 -1.46
CA GLU A 18 12.37 -2.50 -1.22
C GLU A 18 12.68 -2.74 0.24
N LYS A 19 13.28 -1.76 0.92
CA LYS A 19 13.51 -1.80 2.38
C LYS A 19 12.21 -2.00 3.15
N HIS A 20 11.19 -1.16 2.93
CA HIS A 20 9.89 -1.27 3.62
C HIS A 20 9.18 -2.59 3.31
N ILE A 21 9.26 -3.08 2.06
CA ILE A 21 8.67 -4.37 1.67
C ILE A 21 9.36 -5.53 2.39
N ASN A 22 10.68 -5.53 2.49
CA ASN A 22 11.43 -6.57 3.21
C ASN A 22 11.10 -6.54 4.71
N GLU A 23 11.04 -5.37 5.33
CA GLU A 23 10.60 -5.24 6.73
C GLU A 23 9.20 -5.83 6.95
N LEU A 24 8.25 -5.57 6.05
CA LEU A 24 6.90 -6.13 6.13
C LEU A 24 6.84 -7.65 5.90
N LEU A 25 7.73 -8.20 5.05
CA LEU A 25 7.88 -9.64 4.85
C LEU A 25 8.47 -10.31 6.10
N ASP A 26 9.49 -9.70 6.70
CA ASP A 26 10.15 -10.21 7.90
C ASP A 26 9.20 -10.20 9.12
N MET A 27 8.31 -9.21 9.18
CA MET A 27 7.25 -9.12 10.20
C MET A 27 6.03 -10.01 9.92
N ASP A 28 6.02 -10.78 8.81
CA ASP A 28 4.89 -11.61 8.37
C ASP A 28 3.57 -10.84 8.20
N VAL A 29 3.66 -9.54 7.90
CA VAL A 29 2.50 -8.66 7.65
C VAL A 29 2.00 -8.81 6.22
N ILE A 30 2.92 -9.05 5.29
CA ILE A 30 2.63 -9.31 3.88
C ILE A 30 3.34 -10.58 3.43
N ARG A 31 2.86 -11.17 2.32
CA ARG A 31 3.49 -12.33 1.69
C ARG A 31 3.60 -12.16 0.19
N LYS A 32 4.53 -12.88 -0.42
CA LYS A 32 4.54 -13.06 -1.88
C LYS A 32 3.36 -13.93 -2.28
N ILE A 33 2.72 -13.56 -3.39
CA ILE A 33 1.64 -14.33 -4.01
C ILE A 33 2.27 -15.49 -4.79
N GLY A 34 1.75 -16.70 -4.63
CA GLY A 34 2.26 -17.90 -5.31
C GLY A 34 1.93 -17.91 -6.80
N HIS A 35 2.70 -18.66 -7.58
CA HIS A 35 2.56 -18.75 -9.05
C HIS A 35 1.18 -19.19 -9.53
N ASN A 36 0.43 -19.92 -8.70
CA ASN A 36 -0.89 -20.46 -9.04
C ASN A 36 -2.05 -19.59 -8.53
N GLU A 37 -1.77 -18.47 -7.85
CA GLU A 37 -2.80 -17.60 -7.31
C GLU A 37 -3.20 -16.52 -8.34
N ILE A 38 -4.51 -16.38 -8.57
CA ILE A 38 -5.05 -15.40 -9.49
C ILE A 38 -5.13 -14.04 -8.78
N VAL A 39 -4.43 -13.04 -9.30
CA VAL A 39 -4.48 -11.67 -8.79
C VAL A 39 -5.39 -10.81 -9.66
N GLU A 40 -6.59 -10.51 -9.18
CA GLU A 40 -7.54 -9.67 -9.92
C GLU A 40 -7.31 -8.17 -9.72
N ILE A 41 -6.69 -7.78 -8.61
CA ILE A 41 -6.55 -6.40 -8.16
C ILE A 41 -5.09 -6.09 -7.84
N THR A 42 -4.57 -4.96 -8.34
CA THR A 42 -3.24 -4.46 -7.99
C THR A 42 -3.28 -2.96 -7.75
N THR A 43 -2.67 -2.52 -6.67
CA THR A 43 -2.57 -1.09 -6.30
C THR A 43 -1.11 -0.69 -6.20
N PRO A 44 -0.69 0.41 -6.83
CA PRO A 44 0.69 0.87 -6.72
C PRO A 44 0.97 1.38 -5.31
N VAL A 45 2.24 1.30 -4.92
CA VAL A 45 2.76 1.89 -3.68
C VAL A 45 3.67 3.06 -4.02
N LEU A 46 3.80 4.01 -3.09
CA LEU A 46 4.68 5.16 -3.18
C LEU A 46 5.35 5.42 -1.83
N ILE A 47 6.45 6.17 -1.85
CA ILE A 47 7.09 6.67 -0.64
C ILE A 47 6.65 8.10 -0.35
N THR A 48 6.27 8.35 0.90
CA THR A 48 6.08 9.71 1.41
C THR A 48 7.12 9.99 2.48
N TRP A 49 7.69 11.19 2.45
CA TRP A 49 8.73 11.61 3.38
C TRP A 49 8.14 12.56 4.43
N HIS A 50 8.45 12.31 5.70
CA HIS A 50 8.05 13.17 6.81
C HIS A 50 9.08 13.08 7.94
N ASP A 51 9.55 14.23 8.43
CA ASP A 51 10.59 14.35 9.48
C ASP A 51 11.83 13.48 9.22
N GLY A 52 12.31 13.45 7.97
CA GLY A 52 13.47 12.64 7.57
C GLY A 52 13.23 11.13 7.55
N LYS A 53 11.98 10.66 7.73
CA LYS A 53 11.60 9.25 7.64
C LYS A 53 10.74 9.00 6.41
N SER A 54 11.04 7.92 5.69
CA SER A 54 10.23 7.40 4.59
C SER A 54 9.07 6.57 5.13
N ARG A 55 7.93 6.61 4.43
CA ARG A 55 6.73 5.81 4.72
C ARG A 55 6.20 5.22 3.43
N LEU A 56 6.01 3.91 3.41
CA LEU A 56 5.35 3.20 2.31
C LEU A 56 3.83 3.43 2.37
N CYS A 57 3.23 3.88 1.27
CA CYS A 57 1.80 4.17 1.18
C CYS A 57 1.20 3.51 -0.07
N GLY A 58 0.17 2.69 0.10
CA GLY A 58 -0.59 2.12 -1.02
C GLY A 58 -1.64 3.10 -1.56
N ASP A 59 -1.69 3.30 -2.87
CA ASP A 59 -2.77 4.06 -3.51
C ASP A 59 -4.02 3.18 -3.67
N LEU A 60 -4.81 3.12 -2.59
CA LEU A 60 -6.07 2.39 -2.55
C LEU A 60 -7.25 3.23 -3.06
N ARG A 61 -7.06 4.42 -3.64
CA ARG A 61 -8.19 5.29 -4.03
C ARG A 61 -9.14 4.64 -5.03
N ALA A 62 -8.60 3.83 -5.96
CA ALA A 62 -9.43 3.08 -6.90
C ALA A 62 -10.16 1.91 -6.21
N LEU A 63 -9.48 1.21 -5.30
CA LEU A 63 -10.06 0.11 -4.53
C LEU A 63 -11.18 0.62 -3.61
N ASN A 64 -10.97 1.73 -2.92
CA ASN A 64 -11.94 2.33 -2.00
C ASN A 64 -13.25 2.73 -2.69
N LYS A 65 -13.22 3.08 -3.99
CA LYS A 65 -14.42 3.35 -4.79
C LYS A 65 -15.18 2.08 -5.17
N TYR A 66 -14.49 0.94 -5.23
CA TYR A 66 -15.06 -0.35 -5.58
C TYR A 66 -15.62 -1.08 -4.36
N THR A 67 -14.99 -0.92 -3.19
CA THR A 67 -15.43 -1.54 -1.93
C THR A 67 -16.60 -0.80 -1.30
N LYS A 68 -17.52 -1.54 -0.68
CA LYS A 68 -18.58 -0.96 0.15
C LYS A 68 -18.02 -0.60 1.52
N ALA A 69 -18.16 0.67 1.93
CA ALA A 69 -17.74 1.11 3.24
C ALA A 69 -18.65 0.50 4.34
N ASP A 70 -18.05 -0.20 5.29
CA ASP A 70 -18.70 -0.60 6.53
C ASP A 70 -18.56 0.54 7.56
N ARG A 71 -19.69 1.15 7.93
CA ARG A 71 -19.70 2.39 8.73
C ARG A 71 -19.90 2.04 10.20
N TYR A 72 -18.81 1.67 10.86
CA TYR A 72 -18.81 1.55 12.32
C TYR A 72 -18.97 2.94 12.97
N PRO A 73 -19.85 3.11 13.97
CA PRO A 73 -20.04 4.41 14.62
C PRO A 73 -18.76 4.82 15.37
N ILE A 74 -18.09 5.87 14.89
CA ILE A 74 -16.98 6.49 15.61
C ILE A 74 -17.56 7.70 16.35
N HIS A 75 -17.43 7.70 17.68
CA HIS A 75 -17.81 8.87 18.46
C HIS A 75 -16.84 10.01 18.17
N SER A 76 -17.38 11.20 17.89
CA SER A 76 -16.56 12.40 17.78
C SER A 76 -15.93 12.67 19.14
N VAL A 77 -14.60 12.69 19.17
CA VAL A 77 -13.84 13.29 20.27
C VAL A 77 -13.99 14.80 20.05
N ARG A 78 -14.98 15.43 20.69
CA ARG A 78 -14.99 16.89 20.76
C ARG A 78 -13.78 17.34 21.58
N PRO A 79 -13.05 18.39 21.14
CA PRO A 79 -11.98 18.98 21.94
C PRO A 79 -12.54 19.55 23.26
#